data_AF-A0A959GT26-F1
#
_entry.id   AF-A0A959GT26-F1
#
_cell.length_a   1.000
_cell.length_b   1.000
_cell.length_c   1.000
_cell.angle_alpha   90.00
_cell.angle_beta   90.00
_cell.angle_gamma   90.00
#
_symmetry.space_group_name_H-M   'P 1'
#
loop_
_entity.id
_entity.type
_entity.pdbx_description
1 polymer ?
#
loop_
_entity_poly.entity_id
_entity_poly.type
_entity_poly.pdbx_seq_one_letter_code
_entity_poly.pdbx_strand_id
1 'polypeptide(L)' 'MGSPAARLGDMHICPMYSGDTPHVGGPVGPIGSPNVNFGGLPATRMGDMAACSGPPDLIVGGSTTVFINGLPAA' A
#
# COMPACT_ATOMS: atom_id res chain seq x y z
N MET A 1 -17.19 4.34 7.36
CA MET A 1 -17.31 4.17 5.89
C MET A 1 -16.24 3.18 5.46
N GLY A 2 -16.56 2.25 4.56
CA GLY A 2 -15.58 1.28 4.05
C GLY A 2 -14.73 1.89 2.95
N SER A 3 -13.42 1.78 3.07
CA SER A 3 -12.48 2.08 1.98
C SER A 3 -12.38 0.87 1.04
N PRO A 4 -12.11 1.06 -0.26
CA PRO A 4 -11.79 -0.05 -1.14
C PRO A 4 -10.51 -0.74 -0.66
N ALA A 5 -10.47 -2.07 -0.75
CA ALA A 5 -9.29 -2.84 -0.38
C ALA A 5 -8.16 -2.61 -1.40
N ALA A 6 -6.99 -2.24 -0.92
CA ALA A 6 -5.82 -1.98 -1.75
C ALA A 6 -5.18 -3.29 -2.24
N ARG A 7 -4.51 -3.19 -3.38
CA ARG A 7 -3.92 -4.30 -4.12
C ARG A 7 -2.54 -3.94 -4.59
N LEU A 8 -1.76 -4.97 -4.91
CA LEU A 8 -0.47 -4.81 -5.53
C LEU A 8 -0.63 -4.05 -6.84
N GLY A 9 0.13 -2.98 -7.01
CA GLY A 9 0.06 -2.09 -8.18
C GLY A 9 -0.87 -0.89 -8.03
N ASP A 10 -1.73 -0.83 -7.00
CA ASP A 10 -2.53 0.38 -6.77
C ASP A 10 -1.59 1.56 -6.42
N MET A 11 -1.92 2.75 -6.95
CA MET A 11 -1.03 3.92 -6.85
C MET A 11 -1.26 4.65 -5.53
N HIS A 12 -0.18 4.92 -4.81
CA HIS A 12 -0.21 5.88 -3.70
C HIS A 12 0.18 7.28 -4.20
N ILE A 13 -0.26 8.29 -3.47
CA ILE A 13 0.12 9.68 -3.71
C ILE A 13 0.96 10.11 -2.51
N CYS A 14 2.21 10.49 -2.76
CA CYS A 14 3.08 11.00 -1.71
C CYS A 14 3.07 12.54 -1.71
N PRO A 15 2.56 13.20 -0.66
CA PRO A 15 2.56 14.66 -0.56
C PRO A 15 3.89 15.23 -0.03
N MET A 16 4.89 14.38 0.23
CA MET A 16 6.15 14.79 0.84
C MET A 16 7.09 15.44 -0.17
N TYR A 17 8.10 16.15 0.34
CA TYR A 17 9.13 16.84 -0.45
C TYR A 17 10.51 16.50 0.12
N SER A 18 11.50 16.37 -0.76
CA SER A 18 12.93 16.33 -0.40
C SER A 18 13.57 17.65 -0.81
N GLY A 19 13.66 18.60 0.12
CA GLY A 19 14.00 19.98 -0.21
C GLY A 19 12.94 20.59 -1.14
N ASP A 20 13.35 21.12 -2.28
CA ASP A 20 12.45 21.71 -3.28
C ASP A 20 11.87 20.67 -4.26
N THR A 21 12.24 19.39 -4.14
CA THR A 21 11.80 18.33 -5.06
C THR A 21 10.58 17.60 -4.50
N PRO A 22 9.38 17.67 -5.14
CA PRO A 22 8.22 16.90 -4.71
C PRO A 22 8.46 15.40 -4.86
N HIS A 23 7.93 14.63 -3.92
CA HIS A 23 7.84 13.20 -4.07
C HIS A 23 6.76 12.86 -5.09
N VAL A 24 6.97 11.77 -5.82
CA VAL A 24 6.01 11.20 -6.75
C VAL A 24 5.68 9.81 -6.24
N GLY A 25 4.42 9.62 -5.85
CA GLY A 25 3.94 8.32 -5.42
C GLY A 25 3.91 7.31 -6.58
N GLY A 26 4.09 6.05 -6.24
CA GLY A 26 4.21 4.93 -7.17
C GLY A 26 3.23 3.81 -6.83
N PRO A 27 3.39 2.63 -7.46
CA PRO A 27 2.58 1.47 -7.14
C PRO A 27 2.95 0.88 -5.76
N VAL A 28 1.96 0.32 -5.06
CA VAL A 28 2.18 -0.53 -3.89
C VAL A 28 2.80 -1.87 -4.32
N GLY A 29 3.88 -2.27 -3.66
CA GLY A 29 4.61 -3.51 -3.95
C GLY A 29 6.02 -3.52 -3.36
N PRO A 30 6.72 -4.67 -3.37
CA PRO A 30 6.55 -5.77 -4.33
C PRO A 30 5.82 -7.03 -3.82
N ILE A 31 5.58 -7.17 -2.51
CA ILE A 31 5.23 -8.48 -1.91
C ILE A 31 3.72 -8.70 -1.84
N GLY A 32 2.96 -7.77 -1.26
CA GLY A 32 1.53 -7.98 -1.01
C GLY A 32 1.25 -9.26 -0.20
N SER A 33 0.04 -9.79 -0.33
CA SER A 33 -0.40 -11.05 0.26
C SER A 33 0.01 -12.25 -0.61
N PRO A 34 0.56 -13.34 -0.04
CA PRO A 34 1.03 -14.49 -0.81
C PRO A 34 -0.10 -15.36 -1.41
N ASN A 35 -1.33 -15.27 -0.89
CA ASN A 35 -2.42 -16.20 -1.21
C ASN A 35 -3.82 -15.57 -1.22
N VAL A 36 -3.95 -14.29 -0.85
CA VAL A 36 -5.23 -13.57 -0.91
C VAL A 36 -5.15 -12.57 -2.03
N ASN A 37 -6.10 -12.66 -2.95
CA ASN A 37 -6.14 -11.83 -4.15
C ASN A 37 -7.46 -11.05 -4.19
N PHE A 38 -7.41 -9.79 -4.62
CA PHE A 38 -8.58 -8.99 -4.95
C PHE A 38 -8.54 -8.64 -6.44
N GLY A 39 -9.58 -9.00 -7.19
CA GLY A 39 -9.63 -8.75 -8.63
C GLY A 39 -8.45 -9.36 -9.41
N GLY A 40 -7.93 -10.52 -8.95
CA GLY A 40 -6.80 -11.22 -9.56
C GLY A 40 -5.41 -10.76 -9.12
N LEU A 41 -5.29 -9.63 -8.42
CA LEU A 41 -4.02 -9.10 -7.92
C LEU A 41 -3.83 -9.41 -6.43
N PRO A 42 -2.60 -9.62 -5.95
CA PRO A 42 -2.33 -9.80 -4.52
C PRO A 42 -2.89 -8.65 -3.68
N ALA A 43 -3.59 -8.97 -2.61
CA ALA A 43 -4.11 -7.98 -1.68
C ALA A 43 -2.97 -7.34 -0.88
N THR A 44 -3.06 -6.04 -0.59
CA THR A 44 -2.06 -5.35 0.24
C THR A 44 -2.51 -5.24 1.69
N ARG A 45 -1.53 -5.05 2.56
CA ARG A 45 -1.65 -5.16 4.01
C ARG A 45 -0.86 -4.04 4.66
N MET A 46 -1.23 -3.71 5.89
CA MET A 46 -0.39 -2.86 6.73
C MET A 46 1.02 -3.47 6.83
N GLY A 47 2.03 -2.64 6.59
CA GLY A 47 3.43 -3.01 6.51
C GLY A 47 3.95 -3.32 5.11
N ASP A 48 3.08 -3.43 4.10
CA ASP A 48 3.54 -3.48 2.71
C ASP A 48 4.15 -2.14 2.29
N MET A 49 5.08 -2.20 1.34
CA MET A 49 5.78 -1.02 0.83
C MET A 49 5.10 -0.45 -0.40
N ALA A 50 5.27 0.84 -0.64
CA ALA A 50 4.91 1.50 -1.88
C ALA A 50 6.10 2.24 -2.48
N ALA A 51 6.26 2.15 -3.79
CA ALA A 51 7.32 2.85 -4.49
C ALA A 51 7.10 4.36 -4.40
N CYS A 52 8.14 5.13 -4.12
CA CYS A 52 8.10 6.59 -4.11
C CYS A 52 9.39 7.11 -4.74
N SER A 53 9.39 8.32 -5.30
CA SER A 53 10.64 8.95 -5.76
C SER A 53 11.57 9.35 -4.59
N GLY A 54 11.03 9.41 -3.37
CA GLY A 54 11.79 9.45 -2.13
C GLY A 54 12.16 8.03 -1.64
N PRO A 55 12.37 7.86 -0.32
CA PRO A 55 12.44 6.52 0.28
C PRO A 55 11.15 5.73 0.00
N PRO A 56 11.21 4.39 -0.06
CA PRO A 56 10.00 3.56 -0.11
C PRO A 56 9.05 3.94 1.02
N ASP A 57 7.78 4.11 0.68
CA ASP A 57 6.74 4.42 1.65
C ASP A 57 6.24 3.12 2.30
N LEU A 58 5.78 3.21 3.54
CA LEU A 58 5.25 2.09 4.31
C LEU A 58 3.78 2.31 4.57
N ILE A 59 2.95 1.31 4.27
CA ILE A 59 1.53 1.35 4.61
C ILE A 59 1.37 1.20 6.12
N VAL A 60 1.13 2.32 6.80
CA VAL A 60 0.96 2.36 8.27
C VAL A 60 -0.50 2.27 8.72
N GLY A 61 -1.45 2.37 7.80
CA GLY A 61 -2.89 2.32 8.06
C GLY A 61 -3.54 1.11 7.42
N GLY A 62 -4.61 0.60 8.03
CA GLY A 62 -5.41 -0.49 7.50
C GLY A 62 -6.71 -0.68 8.27
N SER A 63 -7.49 -1.70 7.89
CA SER A 63 -8.75 -2.04 8.51
C SER A 63 -8.58 -2.55 9.94
N THR A 64 -9.42 -2.07 10.85
CA THR A 64 -9.44 -2.52 12.25
C THR A 64 -10.21 -3.83 12.46
N THR A 65 -10.96 -4.28 11.45
CA THR A 65 -11.83 -5.45 11.55
C THR A 65 -11.53 -6.53 10.51
N VAL A 66 -10.80 -6.20 9.44
CA VAL A 66 -10.47 -7.12 8.35
C VAL A 66 -8.97 -7.34 8.32
N PHE A 67 -8.57 -8.61 8.43
CA PHE A 67 -7.18 -9.03 8.46
C PHE A 67 -6.89 -9.98 7.31
N ILE A 68 -5.75 -9.80 6.65
CA ILE A 68 -5.24 -10.62 5.56
C ILE A 68 -3.91 -11.20 6.02
N ASN A 69 -3.84 -12.52 6.17
CA ASN A 69 -2.67 -13.22 6.72
C ASN A 69 -2.20 -12.66 8.07
N GLY A 70 -3.15 -12.31 8.93
CA GLY A 70 -2.86 -11.79 10.28
C GLY A 70 -2.46 -10.31 10.34
N LEU A 71 -2.37 -9.62 9.20
CA LEU A 71 -2.11 -8.17 9.15
C LEU A 71 -3.38 -7.41 8.73
N PRO A 72 -3.60 -6.18 9.23
CA PRO A 72 -4.71 -5.33 8.77
C PRO A 72 -4.74 -5.19 7.24
N ALA A 73 -5.90 -5.34 6.63
CA ALA A 73 -6.08 -5.08 5.19
C ALA A 73 -5.84 -3.59 4.90
N ALA A 74 -5.04 -3.27 3.89
CA ALA A 74 -4.80 -1.89 3.47
C ALA A 74 -5.95 -1.34 2.62
#